data_AF-A0A1Q4WCI4-F1
#
_entry.id   AF-A0A1Q4WCI4-F1
#
_cell.length_a   1.000
_cell.length_b   1.000
_cell.length_c   1.000
_cell.angle_alpha   90.00
_cell.angle_beta   90.00
_cell.angle_gamma   90.00
#
_symmetry.space_group_name_H-M   'P 1'
#
loop_
_entity.id
_entity.type
_entity.pdbx_description
1 polymer ?
#
loop_
_entity_poly.entity_id
_entity_poly.type
_entity_poly.pdbx_seq_one_letter_code
_entity_poly.pdbx_strand_id
1 'polypeptide(L)'
;MSPGHSRRGSAVSAIEFVRRLDDLVYRFDLNGTANGRPSYKRRDLDLWCRWTPERGWCVVDAEGVPNSGPLLGEDRHRELPPTGPWRSWKAGRSYLYDLRRVDGHPDDNAP
;
A
#
# COMPACT_ATOMS: atom_id res chain seq x y z
N MET A 1 19.11 -18.56 30.01
CA MET A 1 18.43 -18.65 28.70
C MET A 1 17.33 -17.60 28.70
N SER A 2 17.55 -16.48 28.04
CA SER A 2 16.52 -15.43 27.92
C SER A 2 15.67 -15.73 26.69
N PRO A 3 14.33 -15.70 26.76
CA PRO A 3 13.51 -15.82 25.57
C PRO A 3 13.65 -14.55 24.74
N GLY A 4 14.08 -14.72 23.50
CA GLY A 4 14.12 -13.67 22.49
C GLY A 4 12.71 -13.15 22.27
N HIS A 5 12.48 -11.89 22.62
CA HIS A 5 11.29 -11.17 22.19
C HIS A 5 11.45 -10.89 20.70
N SER A 6 11.02 -11.83 19.86
CA SER A 6 10.69 -11.54 18.47
C SER A 6 9.57 -10.51 18.51
N ARG A 7 9.92 -9.22 18.38
CA ARG A 7 8.96 -8.18 18.01
C ARG A 7 8.36 -8.63 16.68
N ARG A 8 7.18 -9.25 16.71
CA ARG A 8 6.27 -9.22 15.57
C ARG A 8 6.02 -7.73 15.34
N GLY A 9 6.76 -7.14 14.40
CA GLY A 9 6.44 -5.79 13.92
C GLY A 9 4.98 -5.82 13.49
N SER A 10 4.19 -4.85 13.94
CA SER A 10 2.77 -4.75 13.58
C SER A 10 2.63 -4.87 12.06
N ALA A 11 2.06 -5.98 11.61
CA ALA A 11 1.79 -6.17 10.20
C ALA A 11 0.64 -5.23 9.83
N VAL A 12 0.90 -4.30 8.92
CA VAL A 12 -0.15 -3.47 8.33
C VAL A 12 -1.04 -4.40 7.50
N SER A 13 -2.28 -4.59 7.93
CA SER A 13 -3.22 -5.49 7.27
C SER A 13 -3.98 -4.80 6.13
N ALA A 14 -4.01 -3.47 6.10
CA ALA A 14 -4.63 -2.71 5.02
C ALA A 14 -4.00 -1.32 4.83
N ILE A 15 -4.16 -0.77 3.64
CA ILE A 15 -3.79 0.59 3.29
C ILE A 15 -4.95 1.27 2.57
N GLU A 16 -5.01 2.58 2.66
CA GLU A 16 -6.03 3.41 2.03
C GLU A 16 -5.38 4.49 1.18
N PHE A 17 -5.86 4.62 -0.07
CA PHE A 17 -5.55 5.75 -0.94
C PHE A 17 -6.71 6.72 -0.90
N VAL A 18 -6.50 7.90 -0.30
CA VAL A 18 -7.51 8.96 -0.22
C VAL A 18 -7.25 9.97 -1.32
N ARG A 19 -8.17 10.11 -2.27
CA ARG A 19 -7.99 11.03 -3.41
C ARG A 19 -8.12 12.48 -2.94
N ARG A 20 -7.11 13.31 -3.20
CA ARG A 20 -7.08 14.71 -2.73
C ARG A 20 -8.13 15.62 -3.34
N LEU A 21 -8.74 15.24 -4.47
CA LEU A 21 -9.73 16.05 -5.16
C LEU A 21 -11.07 16.09 -4.43
N ASP A 22 -11.48 14.95 -3.85
CA ASP A 22 -12.84 14.71 -3.37
C ASP A 22 -12.93 13.72 -2.21
N ASP A 23 -11.81 13.43 -1.56
CA ASP A 23 -11.67 12.51 -0.43
C ASP A 23 -12.17 11.07 -0.69
N LEU A 24 -12.35 10.68 -1.95
CA LEU A 24 -12.73 9.31 -2.28
C LEU A 24 -11.64 8.32 -1.81
N VAL A 25 -12.05 7.34 -1.01
CA VAL A 25 -11.17 6.35 -0.40
C VAL A 25 -11.19 5.04 -1.19
N TYR A 26 -10.00 4.58 -1.58
CA TYR A 26 -9.80 3.24 -2.12
C TYR A 26 -9.02 2.38 -1.14
N ARG A 27 -9.63 1.28 -0.71
CA ARG A 27 -9.04 0.38 0.28
C ARG A 27 -8.38 -0.82 -0.38
N PHE A 28 -7.17 -1.12 0.10
CA PHE A 28 -6.41 -2.28 -0.30
C PHE A 28 -6.13 -3.13 0.94
N ASP A 29 -6.40 -4.42 0.86
CA ASP A 29 -6.10 -5.37 1.93
C ASP A 29 -4.84 -6.15 1.60
N LEU A 30 -4.11 -6.56 2.64
CA LEU A 30 -2.96 -7.44 2.51
C LEU A 30 -3.36 -8.71 1.76
N ASN A 31 -2.66 -8.99 0.67
CA ASN A 31 -2.91 -10.09 -0.25
C ASN A 31 -1.59 -10.80 -0.58
N GLY A 32 -0.95 -11.32 0.48
CA GLY A 32 0.29 -12.08 0.39
C GLY A 32 1.53 -11.21 0.20
N THR A 33 2.53 -11.78 -0.47
CA THR A 33 3.82 -11.13 -0.73
C THR A 33 4.18 -11.15 -2.21
N ALA A 34 4.94 -10.15 -2.64
CA ALA A 34 5.53 -10.05 -3.96
C ALA A 34 6.94 -9.49 -3.81
N ASN A 35 7.93 -10.13 -4.46
CA ASN A 35 9.34 -9.69 -4.41
C ASN A 35 9.88 -9.52 -2.98
N GLY A 36 9.50 -10.42 -2.07
CA GLY A 36 9.93 -10.39 -0.66
C GLY A 36 9.28 -9.29 0.18
N ARG A 37 8.27 -8.59 -0.33
CA ARG A 37 7.54 -7.52 0.38
C ARG A 37 6.04 -7.76 0.38
N PRO A 38 5.27 -7.12 1.28
CA PRO A 38 3.82 -7.20 1.26
C PRO A 38 3.22 -6.75 -0.07
N SER A 39 2.17 -7.43 -0.51
CA SER A 39 1.36 -7.05 -1.67
C SER A 39 -0.04 -6.73 -1.18
N TYR A 40 -0.60 -5.57 -1.53
CA TYR A 40 -1.94 -5.18 -1.12
C TYR A 40 -2.87 -5.14 -2.33
N LYS A 41 -3.98 -5.87 -2.30
CA LYS A 41 -4.97 -5.90 -3.40
C LYS A 41 -6.11 -4.93 -3.10
N ARG A 42 -6.51 -4.15 -4.10
CA ARG A 42 -7.68 -3.27 -4.00
C ARG A 42 -8.96 -4.11 -3.88
N ARG A 43 -9.92 -3.67 -3.06
CA ARG A 43 -11.13 -4.47 -2.78
C ARG A 43 -12.08 -4.65 -3.96
N ASP A 44 -12.20 -3.62 -4.79
CA ASP A 44 -13.20 -3.50 -5.86
C ASP A 44 -12.63 -3.75 -7.26
N LEU A 45 -11.31 -3.81 -7.42
CA LEU A 45 -10.64 -3.99 -8.71
C LEU A 45 -9.38 -4.85 -8.57
N ASP A 46 -9.00 -5.50 -9.67
CA ASP A 46 -7.72 -6.19 -9.80
C ASP A 46 -6.57 -5.20 -10.00
N LEU A 47 -6.28 -4.46 -8.93
CA LEU A 47 -5.14 -3.56 -8.78
C LEU A 47 -4.37 -3.94 -7.52
N TRP A 48 -3.05 -3.89 -7.59
CA TRP A 48 -2.18 -4.20 -6.45
C TRP A 48 -1.21 -3.07 -6.18
N CYS A 49 -1.13 -2.63 -4.92
CA CYS A 49 -0.01 -1.84 -4.42
C CYS A 49 1.08 -2.79 -3.95
N ARG A 50 2.19 -2.86 -4.69
CA ARG A 50 3.30 -3.78 -4.43
C ARG A 50 4.63 -3.16 -4.80
N TRP A 51 5.71 -3.77 -4.31
CA TRP A 51 7.06 -3.37 -4.67
C TRP A 51 7.56 -4.14 -5.90
N THR A 52 8.23 -3.43 -6.80
CA THR A 52 8.96 -4.06 -7.93
C THR A 52 10.43 -3.63 -7.94
N PRO A 53 11.35 -4.50 -8.40
CA PRO A 53 12.77 -4.17 -8.51
C PRO A 53 13.06 -2.94 -9.37
N GLU A 54 12.28 -2.72 -10.42
CA GLU A 54 12.53 -1.70 -11.44
C GLU A 54 12.06 -0.31 -11.00
N ARG A 55 10.99 -0.22 -10.19
CA ARG A 55 10.31 1.05 -9.88
C ARG A 55 10.18 1.35 -8.40
N GLY A 56 10.41 0.37 -7.54
CA GLY A 56 10.04 0.52 -6.13
C GLY A 56 8.55 0.24 -5.90
N TRP A 57 7.96 0.96 -4.94
CA TRP A 57 6.52 0.84 -4.65
C TRP A 57 5.68 1.48 -5.75
N CYS A 58 4.69 0.75 -6.27
CA CYS A 58 3.77 1.24 -7.27
C CYS A 58 2.41 0.53 -7.16
N VAL A 59 1.39 1.11 -7.80
CA VAL A 59 0.15 0.39 -8.10
C VAL A 59 0.21 -0.15 -9.51
N VAL A 60 -0.08 -1.44 -9.67
CA VAL A 60 -0.13 -2.13 -10.95
C VAL A 60 -1.50 -2.76 -11.18
N ASP A 61 -1.85 -3.01 -12.44
CA ASP A 61 -3.01 -3.82 -12.80
C ASP A 61 -2.70 -5.32 -12.86
N ALA A 62 -3.69 -6.11 -13.28
CA ALA A 62 -3.60 -7.56 -13.44
C ALA A 62 -2.50 -8.00 -14.41
N GLU A 63 -2.17 -7.18 -15.40
CA GLU A 63 -1.10 -7.42 -16.37
C GLU A 63 0.27 -6.98 -15.84
N GLY A 64 0.30 -6.37 -14.64
CA GLY A 64 1.51 -5.86 -14.01
C GLY A 64 1.94 -4.49 -14.52
N VAL A 65 1.10 -3.78 -15.27
CA VAL A 65 1.42 -2.45 -15.81
C VAL A 65 1.26 -1.40 -14.70
N PRO A 66 2.32 -0.63 -14.39
CA PRO A 66 2.26 0.36 -13.31
C PRO A 66 1.51 1.62 -13.75
N ASN A 67 0.59 2.09 -12.90
CA ASN A 67 -0.22 3.29 -13.16
C ASN A 67 -0.21 4.32 -12.01
N SER A 68 0.49 4.03 -10.91
CA SER A 68 0.63 4.93 -9.76
C SER A 68 1.95 4.73 -9.05
N GLY A 69 2.48 5.77 -8.42
CA GLY A 69 3.66 5.70 -7.56
C GLY A 69 3.76 6.88 -6.58
N PRO A 70 4.66 6.80 -5.60
CA PRO A 70 4.95 7.90 -4.67
C PRO A 70 5.37 9.15 -5.43
N LEU A 71 4.89 10.32 -5.02
CA LEU A 71 5.22 11.59 -5.68
C LEU A 71 6.63 12.06 -5.31
N LEU A 72 6.99 11.89 -4.04
CA LEU A 72 8.33 12.12 -3.57
C LEU A 72 9.13 10.85 -3.85
N GLY A 73 10.35 11.00 -4.36
CA GLY A 73 11.29 9.88 -4.58
C GLY A 73 11.77 9.29 -3.26
N GLU A 74 10.84 8.81 -2.44
CA GLU A 74 11.12 8.14 -1.19
C GLU A 74 11.91 6.86 -1.44
N ASP A 75 12.70 6.48 -0.42
CA ASP A 75 13.58 5.34 -0.45
C ASP A 75 12.86 4.09 -0.99
N ARG A 76 13.23 3.72 -2.22
CA ARG A 76 12.69 2.56 -2.94
C ARG A 76 12.87 1.27 -2.16
N HIS A 77 13.76 1.22 -1.18
CA HIS A 77 14.06 0.01 -0.41
C HIS A 77 13.23 -0.15 0.86
N ARG A 78 12.25 0.72 1.15
CA ARG A 78 11.36 0.57 2.32
C ARG A 78 10.54 -0.72 2.30
N GLU A 79 10.46 -1.41 3.44
CA GLU A 79 9.71 -2.66 3.61
C GLU A 79 8.19 -2.51 3.41
N LEU A 80 7.66 -1.32 3.67
CA LEU A 80 6.26 -0.98 3.51
C LEU A 80 6.09 0.14 2.48
N PRO A 81 4.91 0.25 1.84
CA PRO A 81 4.64 1.37 0.96
C PRO A 81 4.76 2.69 1.75
N PRO A 82 5.37 3.72 1.15
CA PRO A 82 5.45 5.03 1.76
C PRO A 82 4.06 5.64 1.93
N THR A 83 3.78 6.15 3.12
CA THR A 83 2.60 6.96 3.42
C THR A 83 2.76 8.38 2.86
N GLY A 84 1.66 9.07 2.59
CA GLY A 84 1.66 10.43 2.06
C GLY A 84 1.40 10.48 0.55
N PRO A 85 1.93 11.45 -0.19
CA PRO A 85 1.47 11.78 -1.54
C PRO A 85 1.86 10.75 -2.60
N TRP A 86 0.87 10.29 -3.36
CA TRP A 86 1.02 9.44 -4.53
C TRP A 86 0.36 10.07 -5.76
N ARG A 87 0.93 9.79 -6.93
CA ARG A 87 0.39 10.23 -8.23
C ARG A 87 0.04 9.03 -9.08
N SER A 88 -1.18 9.02 -9.61
CA SER A 88 -1.63 8.08 -10.63
C SER A 88 -1.92 8.78 -11.96
N TRP A 89 -1.74 8.06 -13.06
CA TRP A 89 -2.13 8.50 -14.41
C TRP A 89 -3.28 7.62 -14.93
N LYS A 90 -4.42 8.25 -15.26
CA LYS A 90 -5.58 7.55 -15.83
C LYS A 90 -6.30 8.43 -16.83
N ALA A 91 -6.62 7.88 -18.00
CA ALA A 91 -7.39 8.54 -19.05
C ALA A 91 -6.88 9.96 -19.40
N GLY A 92 -5.56 10.10 -19.54
CA GLY A 92 -4.93 11.38 -19.89
C GLY A 92 -4.86 12.41 -18.76
N ARG A 93 -5.17 12.03 -17.51
CA ARG A 93 -5.17 12.92 -16.35
C ARG A 93 -4.34 12.35 -15.20
N SER A 94 -3.70 13.26 -14.47
CA SER A 94 -3.05 12.93 -13.19
C SER A 94 -4.04 13.08 -12.04
N TYR A 95 -4.02 12.14 -11.11
CA TYR A 95 -4.76 12.21 -9.85
C TYR A 95 -3.79 12.07 -8.68
N LEU A 96 -4.00 12.87 -7.65
CA LEU A 96 -3.20 12.84 -6.43
C LEU A 96 -3.97 12.16 -5.31
N TYR A 97 -3.25 11.37 -4.52
CA TYR A 97 -3.78 10.63 -3.38
C TYR A 97 -2.86 10.79 -2.19
N ASP A 98 -3.39 10.60 -0.99
CA ASP A 98 -2.60 10.32 0.21
C ASP A 98 -2.76 8.85 0.61
N LEU A 99 -1.63 8.13 0.67
CA LEU A 99 -1.58 6.76 1.21
C LEU A 99 -1.53 6.82 2.73
N ARG A 100 -2.44 6.10 3.37
CA ARG A 100 -2.51 5.91 4.82
C ARG A 100 -2.42 4.41 5.14
N ARG A 101 -1.80 4.07 6.26
CA ARG A 101 -1.85 2.72 6.82
C ARG A 101 -3.08 2.60 7.68
N VAL A 102 -3.75 1.46 7.61
CA VAL A 102 -4.86 1.13 8.49
C VAL A 102 -4.37 -0.03 9.34
N ASP A 103 -4.08 0.26 10.61
CA ASP A 103 -3.79 -0.80 11.57
C ASP A 103 -5.06 -1.63 11.74
N GLY A 104 -4.98 -2.92 11.41
CA GLY A 104 -5.98 -3.87 11.88
C GLY A 104 -5.74 -4.07 13.36
N HIS A 105 -6.44 -3.31 14.21
CA HIS A 105 -6.56 -3.67 15.60
C HIS A 105 -7.38 -4.96 15.67
N PRO A 106 -6.80 -6.11 16.08
CA PRO A 106 -7.59 -7.30 16.33
C PRO A 106 -8.32 -7.07 17.65
N ASP A 107 -9.57 -6.63 17.56
CA ASP A 107 -10.57 -6.73 18.63
C ASP A 107 -10.23 -6.01 19.96
N ASP A 108 -10.69 -4.76 20.08
CA ASP A 108 -11.05 -4.15 21.38
C ASP A 108 -12.54 -3.84 21.27
N ASN A 109 -13.37 -4.88 21.34
CA ASN A 109 -14.72 -4.83 21.91
C ASN A 109 -15.29 -6.26 22.01
N ALA A 110 -14.70 -7.08 22.88
CA ALA A 110 -15.48 -8.14 23.52
C ALA A 110 -16.19 -7.52 24.74
N PRO A 111 -17.48 -7.82 24.98
CA PRO A 111 -18.33 -7.15 25.98
C PRO A 111 -17.84 -7.35 27.42
#